data_AF-A0A7R9CEA6-F1
#
_entry.id   AF-A0A7R9CEA6-F1
#
_cell.length_a   1.000
_cell.length_b   1.000
_cell.length_c   1.000
_cell.angle_alpha   90.00
_cell.angle_beta   90.00
_cell.angle_gamma   90.00
#
_symmetry.space_group_name_H-M   'P 1'
#
loop_
_entity.id
_entity.type
_entity.pdbx_description
1 polymer ?
#
loop_
_entity_poly.entity_id
_entity_poly.type
_entity_poly.pdbx_seq_one_letter_code
_entity_poly.pdbx_strand_id
1 'polypeptide(L)'
;MSRRGLDFAGLLNKKSFALTLLLFACVLYLSYSFNSCLVANLNRALRQQRSHGGLLSYVGTAAPVTRVPESREHGIKKETVVRVVPLTWTGVQDPASMNGNETSDLVDGSPKYRFLRHQGLRPTRKLPDALIIGVKKGGTRALLEFIRLHPDVRAAGSEIHFFDRFHDKGFQWYRHRMPPTLEGQLTMEKTPSYFVTREVPQRVHEMNPATKLLVVVRDPVTRAISDYTQVSSKKPGMLRFEELAFLNGTGGSGLVDTSWGPVKIGVYARHLERWLHCFPLEQMLFVSGERLIVDPAAEMARVQDFLGLKQVITEKHFYFNSTKGFPCLMKSEGRSTPHCLGKTKGRNHPNIDTAAVEL
;
A
#
# COMPACT_ATOMS: atom_id res chain seq x y z
N MET A 1 57.43 50.81 -39.35
CA MET A 1 56.62 50.82 -38.10
C MET A 1 55.16 50.92 -38.49
N SER A 2 54.37 49.85 -38.32
CA SER A 2 52.94 49.81 -38.65
C SER A 2 52.17 49.27 -37.45
N ARG A 3 51.19 50.04 -36.96
CA ARG A 3 50.31 49.69 -35.83
C ARG A 3 49.13 48.85 -36.35
N ARG A 4 48.93 47.65 -35.79
CA ARG A 4 47.65 46.91 -35.87
C ARG A 4 46.94 47.05 -34.52
N GLY A 5 45.82 47.78 -34.50
CA GLY A 5 44.88 47.77 -33.38
C GLY A 5 44.00 46.53 -33.47
N LEU A 6 43.94 45.74 -32.39
CA LEU A 6 42.97 44.65 -32.26
C LEU A 6 41.58 45.23 -31.98
N ASP A 7 40.65 44.91 -32.85
CA ASP A 7 39.25 45.33 -32.81
C ASP A 7 38.47 44.54 -31.74
N PHE A 8 38.50 45.04 -30.50
CA PHE A 8 37.79 44.49 -29.35
C PHE A 8 36.26 44.69 -29.42
N ALA A 9 35.77 45.58 -30.28
CA ALA A 9 34.35 45.93 -30.37
C ALA A 9 33.52 44.82 -31.05
N GLY A 10 34.10 44.06 -32.00
CA GLY A 10 33.40 43.00 -32.72
C GLY A 10 33.11 41.72 -31.90
N LEU A 11 33.89 41.45 -30.85
CA LEU A 11 33.78 40.22 -30.06
C LEU A 11 32.70 40.31 -28.96
N LEU A 12 32.49 41.51 -28.40
CA LEU A 12 31.42 41.77 -27.44
C LEU A 12 30.03 41.67 -28.08
N ASN A 13 29.90 42.11 -29.33
CA ASN A 13 28.62 42.13 -30.04
C ASN A 13 28.10 40.71 -30.36
N LYS A 14 28.99 39.77 -30.70
CA LYS A 14 28.61 38.36 -30.98
C LYS A 14 28.18 37.59 -29.73
N LYS A 15 28.86 37.80 -28.59
CA LYS A 15 28.49 37.16 -27.31
C LYS A 15 27.19 37.73 -26.76
N SER A 16 26.98 39.05 -26.89
CA SER A 16 25.72 39.69 -26.52
C SER A 16 24.56 39.17 -27.37
N PHE A 17 24.75 39.06 -28.69
CA PHE A 17 23.75 38.52 -29.61
C PHE A 17 23.36 37.07 -29.29
N ALA A 18 24.34 36.21 -29.02
CA ALA A 18 24.10 34.82 -28.62
C ALA A 18 23.31 34.72 -27.30
N LEU A 19 23.60 35.58 -26.32
CA LEU A 19 22.90 35.60 -25.04
C LEU A 19 21.43 36.04 -25.20
N THR A 20 21.17 37.05 -26.04
CA THR A 20 19.80 37.47 -26.39
C THR A 20 19.02 36.38 -27.11
N LEU A 21 19.65 35.64 -28.03
CA LEU A 21 18.99 34.54 -28.73
C LEU A 21 18.59 33.40 -27.78
N LEU A 22 19.46 33.11 -26.81
CA LEU A 22 19.24 32.05 -25.81
C LEU A 22 18.16 32.44 -24.80
N LEU A 23 18.14 33.71 -24.36
CA LEU A 23 17.04 34.25 -23.56
C LEU A 23 15.72 34.21 -24.31
N PHE A 24 15.70 34.58 -25.59
CA PHE A 24 14.49 34.53 -26.42
C PHE A 24 13.97 33.10 -26.59
N ALA A 25 14.87 32.13 -26.83
CA ALA A 25 14.53 30.71 -26.90
C ALA A 25 13.98 30.17 -25.56
N CYS A 26 14.55 30.59 -24.42
CA CYS A 26 14.03 30.24 -23.09
C CYS A 26 12.63 30.83 -22.85
N VAL A 27 12.39 32.09 -23.22
CA VAL A 27 11.06 32.72 -23.08
C VAL A 27 10.03 32.01 -23.97
N LEU A 28 10.39 31.68 -25.22
CA LEU A 28 9.51 30.91 -26.10
C LEU A 28 9.22 29.52 -25.54
N TYR A 29 10.23 28.81 -25.02
CA TYR A 29 10.05 27.49 -24.40
C TYR A 29 9.13 27.57 -23.17
N LEU A 30 9.37 28.52 -22.26
CA LEU A 30 8.54 28.72 -21.07
C LEU A 30 7.10 29.09 -21.45
N SER A 31 6.91 29.96 -22.45
CA SER A 31 5.57 30.31 -22.94
C SER A 31 4.86 29.11 -23.56
N TYR A 32 5.57 28.25 -24.30
CA TYR A 32 5.03 27.03 -24.90
C TYR A 32 4.67 25.99 -23.83
N SER A 33 5.53 25.77 -22.83
CA SER A 33 5.27 24.85 -21.72
C SER A 33 4.08 25.33 -20.87
N PHE A 34 3.99 26.63 -20.60
CA PHE A 34 2.88 27.21 -19.85
C PHE A 34 1.56 27.10 -20.61
N ASN A 35 1.55 27.45 -21.91
CA ASN A 35 0.37 27.30 -22.76
C ASN A 35 -0.06 25.83 -22.92
N SER A 36 0.88 24.89 -23.05
CA SER A 36 0.58 23.46 -23.13
C SER A 36 -0.02 22.92 -21.82
N CYS A 37 0.47 23.40 -20.67
CA CYS A 37 -0.08 23.07 -19.36
C CYS A 37 -1.47 23.67 -19.16
N LEU A 38 -1.68 24.92 -19.58
CA LEU A 38 -2.97 25.61 -19.52
C LEU A 38 -4.02 24.88 -20.37
N VAL A 39 -3.67 24.50 -21.61
CA VAL A 39 -4.55 23.74 -22.51
C VAL A 39 -4.87 22.36 -21.95
N ALA A 40 -3.91 21.67 -21.32
CA ALA A 40 -4.15 20.38 -20.66
C ALA A 40 -5.11 20.51 -19.46
N ASN A 41 -4.99 21.57 -18.66
CA ASN A 41 -5.87 21.83 -17.53
C ASN A 41 -7.27 22.30 -17.95
N LEU A 42 -7.39 23.15 -18.97
CA LEU A 42 -8.67 23.53 -19.58
C LEU A 42 -9.40 22.31 -20.16
N ASN A 43 -8.70 21.40 -20.84
CA ASN A 43 -9.29 20.16 -21.32
C ASN A 43 -9.78 19.24 -20.19
N ARG A 44 -9.09 19.23 -19.03
CA ARG A 44 -9.56 18.50 -17.84
C ARG A 44 -10.81 19.13 -17.24
N ALA A 45 -10.85 20.46 -17.12
CA ALA A 45 -12.00 21.20 -16.60
C ALA A 45 -13.24 21.05 -17.51
N LEU A 46 -13.08 21.11 -18.83
CA LEU A 46 -14.15 20.90 -19.80
C LEU A 46 -14.69 19.46 -19.81
N ARG A 47 -13.83 18.46 -19.55
CA ARG A 47 -14.26 17.06 -19.36
C ARG A 47 -15.05 16.86 -18.07
N GLN A 48 -14.74 17.60 -17.00
CA GLN A 48 -15.52 17.57 -15.76
C GLN A 48 -16.91 18.21 -15.93
N GLN A 49 -17.03 19.33 -16.67
CA GLN A 49 -18.34 19.93 -16.94
C GLN A 49 -19.26 19.05 -17.80
N ARG A 50 -18.71 18.31 -18.78
CA ARG A 50 -19.50 17.35 -19.58
C ARG A 50 -20.07 16.18 -18.77
N SER A 51 -19.54 15.92 -17.58
CA SER A 51 -20.02 14.86 -16.66
C SER A 51 -21.12 15.36 -15.70
N HIS A 52 -21.39 16.67 -15.62
CA HIS A 52 -22.38 17.26 -14.70
C HIS A 52 -23.54 17.99 -15.39
N GLY A 53 -23.62 17.95 -16.73
CA GLY A 53 -24.64 18.64 -17.52
C GLY A 53 -25.90 17.81 -17.87
N GLY A 54 -26.28 16.84 -17.04
CA GLY A 54 -27.38 15.91 -17.35
C GLY A 54 -28.35 15.68 -16.19
N LEU A 55 -28.90 16.73 -15.57
CA LEU A 55 -30.07 16.58 -14.71
C LEU A 55 -30.88 17.89 -14.61
N LEU A 56 -31.70 18.17 -15.62
CA LEU A 56 -32.89 19.01 -15.44
C LEU A 56 -34.04 18.37 -16.23
N SER A 57 -35.20 18.35 -15.58
CA SER A 57 -36.52 17.85 -16.01
C SER A 57 -36.78 16.35 -15.86
N TYR A 58 -37.52 15.97 -14.80
CA TYR A 58 -38.78 15.26 -15.01
C TYR A 58 -39.72 15.45 -13.81
N VAL A 59 -40.82 16.15 -14.09
CA VAL A 59 -42.05 16.25 -13.29
C VAL A 59 -42.74 14.89 -13.36
N GLY A 60 -43.18 14.37 -12.21
CA GLY A 60 -43.96 13.13 -12.15
C GLY A 60 -45.44 13.37 -12.47
N THR A 61 -46.00 12.53 -13.33
CA THR A 61 -47.44 12.21 -13.34
C THR A 61 -47.61 10.75 -13.76
N ALA A 62 -48.37 10.01 -12.95
CA ALA A 62 -48.77 8.63 -13.16
C ALA A 62 -50.09 8.54 -13.94
N ALA A 63 -50.25 7.54 -14.80
CA ALA A 63 -51.54 6.94 -15.21
C ALA A 63 -51.34 5.58 -15.92
N PRO A 64 -52.35 4.67 -15.96
CA PRO A 64 -52.10 3.23 -15.94
C PRO A 64 -52.73 2.38 -17.08
N VAL A 65 -52.36 1.08 -17.10
CA VAL A 65 -53.04 -0.11 -17.69
C VAL A 65 -53.14 -0.23 -19.22
N THR A 66 -52.65 -1.35 -19.80
CA THR A 66 -53.41 -2.33 -20.63
C THR A 66 -52.53 -3.51 -21.09
N ARG A 67 -53.14 -4.70 -21.27
CA ARG A 67 -52.53 -5.98 -21.67
C ARG A 67 -52.54 -6.16 -23.21
N VAL A 68 -51.40 -6.62 -23.77
CA VAL A 68 -51.14 -7.74 -24.75
C VAL A 68 -51.95 -7.72 -26.09
N PRO A 69 -51.33 -7.80 -27.30
CA PRO A 69 -50.65 -9.04 -27.74
C PRO A 69 -49.39 -8.96 -28.62
N GLU A 70 -48.59 -10.02 -28.42
CA GLU A 70 -47.64 -10.75 -29.25
C GLU A 70 -47.37 -10.29 -30.70
N SER A 71 -46.12 -9.90 -30.97
CA SER A 71 -45.51 -9.95 -32.31
C SER A 71 -44.01 -10.26 -32.20
N ARG A 72 -43.59 -11.29 -32.93
CA ARG A 72 -42.21 -11.78 -33.06
C ARG A 72 -41.32 -10.74 -33.71
N GLU A 73 -40.20 -10.39 -33.08
CA GLU A 73 -39.05 -9.82 -33.78
C GLU A 73 -37.73 -10.25 -33.15
N HIS A 74 -36.78 -10.53 -34.04
CA HIS A 74 -35.47 -11.11 -33.75
C HIS A 74 -34.58 -10.13 -32.98
N GLY A 75 -34.19 -10.52 -31.76
CA GLY A 75 -33.19 -9.81 -30.97
C GLY A 75 -32.30 -10.80 -30.24
N ILE A 76 -31.02 -10.82 -30.60
CA ILE A 76 -29.98 -11.60 -29.93
C ILE A 76 -29.91 -11.15 -28.46
N LYS A 77 -30.53 -11.93 -27.56
CA LYS A 77 -30.34 -11.77 -26.12
C LYS A 77 -28.95 -12.30 -25.75
N LYS A 78 -28.01 -11.38 -25.47
CA LYS A 78 -26.87 -11.72 -24.60
C LYS A 78 -27.41 -11.90 -23.18
N GLU A 79 -27.83 -13.12 -22.85
CA GLU A 79 -28.04 -13.52 -21.47
C GLU A 79 -26.68 -13.49 -20.76
N THR A 80 -26.49 -12.49 -19.90
CA THR A 80 -25.40 -12.54 -18.93
C THR A 80 -25.86 -13.47 -17.82
N VAL A 81 -25.56 -14.76 -17.94
CA VAL A 81 -25.82 -15.73 -16.88
C VAL A 81 -24.84 -15.46 -15.74
N VAL A 82 -25.23 -14.60 -14.80
CA VAL A 82 -24.53 -14.49 -13.51
C VAL A 82 -25.00 -15.66 -12.63
N ARG A 83 -24.25 -16.78 -12.64
CA ARG A 83 -24.44 -17.83 -11.65
C ARG A 83 -23.88 -17.36 -10.31
N VAL A 84 -24.76 -17.10 -9.35
CA VAL A 84 -24.40 -16.89 -7.95
C VAL A 84 -23.98 -18.24 -7.37
N VAL A 85 -22.71 -18.37 -6.99
CA VAL A 85 -22.19 -19.56 -6.30
C VAL A 85 -22.21 -19.28 -4.78
N PRO A 86 -22.84 -20.13 -3.95
CA PRO A 86 -22.89 -19.92 -2.51
C PRO A 86 -21.50 -19.98 -1.86
N LEU A 87 -21.15 -18.97 -1.06
CA LEU A 87 -19.92 -18.94 -0.25
C LEU A 87 -20.17 -19.60 1.13
N THR A 88 -20.50 -20.88 1.15
CA THR A 88 -20.44 -21.67 2.39
C THR A 88 -19.10 -22.37 2.45
N TRP A 89 -18.08 -21.71 3.01
CA TRP A 89 -16.84 -22.38 3.37
C TRP A 89 -16.47 -22.07 4.82
N THR A 90 -16.78 -23.02 5.69
CA THR A 90 -16.30 -23.10 7.07
C THR A 90 -14.85 -23.58 7.08
N GLY A 91 -14.06 -23.01 7.98
CA GLY A 91 -12.59 -23.06 7.95
C GLY A 91 -11.97 -24.46 7.94
N VAL A 92 -10.73 -24.50 7.46
CA VAL A 92 -9.86 -25.68 7.55
C VAL A 92 -8.72 -25.38 8.51
N GLN A 93 -8.58 -26.29 9.48
CA GLN A 93 -7.55 -26.38 10.51
C GLN A 93 -6.18 -26.65 9.88
N ASP A 94 -5.12 -26.21 10.58
CA ASP A 94 -3.72 -26.42 10.24
C ASP A 94 -3.39 -27.91 10.04
N PRO A 95 -2.72 -28.32 8.94
CA PRO A 95 -2.08 -29.61 8.86
C PRO A 95 -0.62 -29.48 9.30
N ALA A 96 -0.39 -29.69 10.60
CA ALA A 96 0.86 -30.29 11.06
C ALA A 96 0.73 -31.81 10.95
N SER A 97 1.82 -32.47 10.55
CA SER A 97 1.99 -33.92 10.32
C SER A 97 1.64 -34.41 8.91
N MET A 98 2.68 -34.75 8.14
CA MET A 98 2.81 -36.03 7.43
C MET A 98 4.20 -36.07 6.75
N ASN A 99 5.02 -37.03 7.17
CA ASN A 99 6.27 -37.43 6.53
C ASN A 99 5.99 -38.21 5.25
N GLY A 100 6.83 -38.05 4.23
CA GLY A 100 6.89 -38.95 3.07
C GLY A 100 7.51 -38.29 1.84
N ASN A 101 8.64 -38.84 1.38
CA ASN A 101 9.21 -38.61 0.05
C ASN A 101 8.22 -39.12 -1.00
N GLU A 102 7.82 -38.27 -1.96
CA GLU A 102 7.59 -38.62 -3.38
C GLU A 102 7.11 -37.40 -4.19
N THR A 103 7.78 -37.22 -5.34
CA THR A 103 7.41 -36.49 -6.58
C THR A 103 6.73 -35.10 -6.54
N SER A 104 7.40 -34.17 -7.21
CA SER A 104 7.18 -32.71 -7.26
C SER A 104 5.95 -32.21 -8.06
N ASP A 105 4.88 -32.99 -8.22
CA ASP A 105 3.76 -32.65 -9.13
C ASP A 105 2.35 -32.62 -8.51
N LEU A 106 2.23 -32.54 -7.18
CA LEU A 106 0.93 -32.26 -6.55
C LEU A 106 0.62 -30.75 -6.53
N VAL A 107 0.18 -30.32 -7.72
CA VAL A 107 -0.72 -29.21 -7.99
C VAL A 107 -1.56 -28.80 -6.77
N ASP A 108 -1.34 -27.56 -6.32
CA ASP A 108 -2.15 -26.77 -5.38
C ASP A 108 -3.66 -26.86 -5.72
N GLY A 109 -4.29 -27.90 -5.19
CA GLY A 109 -5.64 -28.36 -5.53
C GLY A 109 -6.75 -27.58 -4.85
N SER A 110 -6.52 -26.32 -4.47
CA SER A 110 -7.63 -25.53 -3.92
C SER A 110 -8.72 -25.38 -4.99
N PRO A 111 -10.00 -25.67 -4.67
CA PRO A 111 -11.10 -25.60 -5.64
C PRO A 111 -11.18 -24.26 -6.38
N LYS A 112 -10.70 -23.19 -5.74
CA LYS A 112 -10.63 -21.82 -6.26
C LYS A 112 -9.84 -21.71 -7.56
N TYR A 113 -8.75 -22.47 -7.74
CA TYR A 113 -7.90 -22.38 -8.95
C TYR A 113 -8.30 -23.39 -10.03
N ARG A 114 -9.10 -24.41 -9.70
CA ARG A 114 -9.58 -25.40 -10.67
C ARG A 114 -10.44 -24.75 -11.75
N PHE A 115 -11.34 -23.83 -11.36
CA PHE A 115 -12.19 -23.09 -12.29
C PHE A 115 -11.39 -22.22 -13.26
N LEU A 116 -10.32 -21.57 -12.80
CA LEU A 116 -9.47 -20.72 -13.64
C LEU A 116 -8.73 -21.55 -14.70
N ARG A 117 -8.28 -22.76 -14.35
CA ARG A 117 -7.63 -23.67 -15.31
C ARG A 117 -8.57 -24.10 -16.43
N HIS A 118 -9.86 -24.31 -16.14
CA HIS A 118 -10.86 -24.60 -17.16
C HIS A 118 -11.06 -23.43 -18.15
N GLN A 119 -10.72 -22.20 -17.77
CA GLN A 119 -10.72 -21.02 -18.63
C GLN A 119 -9.37 -20.79 -19.34
N GLY A 120 -8.44 -21.75 -19.28
CA GLY A 120 -7.11 -21.63 -19.87
C GLY A 120 -6.12 -20.76 -19.07
N LEU A 121 -6.55 -20.19 -17.93
CA LEU A 121 -5.69 -19.39 -17.07
C LEU A 121 -4.83 -20.30 -16.20
N ARG A 122 -3.52 -20.03 -16.17
CA ARG A 122 -2.54 -20.79 -15.37
C ARG A 122 -1.95 -19.91 -14.26
N PRO A 123 -2.53 -19.93 -13.05
CA PRO A 123 -1.93 -19.26 -11.90
C PRO A 123 -0.54 -19.82 -11.60
N THR A 124 0.43 -18.94 -11.36
CA THR A 124 1.81 -19.33 -11.00
C THR A 124 2.27 -18.55 -9.77
N ARG A 125 3.18 -19.12 -8.98
CA ARG A 125 3.78 -18.41 -7.84
C ARG A 125 4.97 -17.60 -8.32
N LYS A 126 4.91 -16.28 -8.13
CA LYS A 126 5.97 -15.33 -8.45
C LYS A 126 6.63 -14.82 -7.15
N LEU A 127 7.83 -14.25 -7.24
CA LEU A 127 8.38 -13.46 -6.14
C LEU A 127 7.57 -12.17 -5.98
N PRO A 128 7.57 -11.52 -4.80
CA PRO A 128 6.80 -10.29 -4.60
C PRO A 128 7.27 -9.14 -5.48
N ASP A 129 6.32 -8.43 -6.07
CA ASP A 129 6.54 -7.18 -6.83
C ASP A 129 6.68 -5.99 -5.88
N ALA A 130 6.01 -6.05 -4.72
CA ALA A 130 6.04 -5.03 -3.69
C ALA A 130 6.00 -5.62 -2.27
N LEU A 131 6.64 -4.94 -1.32
CA LEU A 131 6.77 -5.38 0.07
C LEU A 131 6.27 -4.32 1.05
N ILE A 132 5.46 -4.72 2.02
CA ILE A 132 5.17 -3.90 3.21
C ILE A 132 6.23 -4.21 4.28
N ILE A 133 7.28 -3.40 4.32
CA ILE A 133 8.49 -3.68 5.10
C ILE A 133 8.42 -3.18 6.55
N GLY A 134 7.44 -2.34 6.88
CA GLY A 134 7.38 -1.72 8.20
C GLY A 134 6.25 -0.72 8.37
N VAL A 135 6.16 -0.08 9.54
CA VAL A 135 6.90 -0.44 10.76
C VAL A 135 6.06 -1.32 11.68
N LYS A 136 6.72 -2.04 12.59
CA LYS A 136 6.03 -2.78 13.65
C LYS A 136 5.11 -1.82 14.41
N LYS A 137 3.82 -2.21 14.51
CA LYS A 137 2.72 -1.43 15.12
C LYS A 137 2.25 -0.19 14.34
N GLY A 138 2.73 0.03 13.12
CA GLY A 138 2.31 1.16 12.29
C GLY A 138 0.93 1.01 11.64
N GLY A 139 0.37 -0.21 11.55
CA GLY A 139 -0.88 -0.47 10.84
C GLY A 139 -0.72 -1.38 9.61
N THR A 140 0.46 -1.96 9.43
CA THR A 140 0.80 -2.87 8.32
C THR A 140 -0.26 -3.94 8.02
N ARG A 141 -0.88 -4.56 9.04
CA ARG A 141 -1.94 -5.55 8.80
C ARG A 141 -3.19 -4.93 8.18
N ALA A 142 -3.59 -3.73 8.61
CA ALA A 142 -4.73 -3.03 8.03
C ALA A 142 -4.45 -2.75 6.55
N LEU A 143 -3.28 -2.17 6.24
CA LEU A 143 -2.88 -1.90 4.86
C LEU A 143 -2.93 -3.15 3.98
N LEU A 144 -2.35 -4.27 4.45
CA LEU A 144 -2.37 -5.54 3.70
C LEU A 144 -3.79 -6.04 3.44
N GLU A 145 -4.68 -5.99 4.44
CA GLU A 145 -6.07 -6.43 4.26
C GLU A 145 -6.85 -5.50 3.32
N PHE A 146 -6.57 -4.20 3.36
CA PHE A 146 -7.25 -3.21 2.53
C PHE A 146 -6.83 -3.36 1.06
N ILE A 147 -5.53 -3.47 0.77
CA ILE A 147 -5.05 -3.60 -0.61
C ILE A 147 -5.48 -4.93 -1.26
N ARG A 148 -5.72 -5.99 -0.48
CA ARG A 148 -6.26 -7.27 -0.96
C ARG A 148 -7.69 -7.19 -1.49
N LEU A 149 -8.39 -6.07 -1.29
CA LEU A 149 -9.66 -5.82 -1.95
C LEU A 149 -9.50 -5.54 -3.45
N HIS A 150 -8.31 -5.13 -3.89
CA HIS A 150 -8.04 -4.87 -5.29
C HIS A 150 -7.98 -6.21 -6.06
N PRO A 151 -8.71 -6.35 -7.19
CA PRO A 151 -8.75 -7.61 -7.95
C PRO A 151 -7.38 -8.03 -8.48
N ASP A 152 -6.49 -7.06 -8.74
CA ASP A 152 -5.14 -7.31 -9.26
C ASP A 152 -4.08 -7.42 -8.16
N VAL A 153 -4.46 -7.66 -6.91
CA VAL A 153 -3.49 -7.85 -5.81
C VAL A 153 -3.72 -9.20 -5.15
N ARG A 154 -2.65 -9.99 -5.04
CA ARG A 154 -2.59 -11.19 -4.22
C ARG A 154 -1.47 -11.04 -3.22
N ALA A 155 -1.78 -11.34 -1.95
CA ALA A 155 -0.77 -11.22 -0.91
C ALA A 155 -0.71 -12.44 0.01
N ALA A 156 0.49 -12.75 0.47
CA ALA A 156 0.69 -13.74 1.52
C ALA A 156 -0.08 -13.33 2.79
N GLY A 157 -0.82 -14.28 3.38
CA GLY A 157 -1.67 -14.01 4.55
C GLY A 157 -0.90 -13.86 5.86
N SER A 158 0.26 -14.52 5.97
CA SER A 158 1.15 -14.49 7.12
C SER A 158 2.37 -13.61 6.87
N GLU A 159 3.06 -13.23 7.96
CA GLU A 159 4.37 -12.58 7.87
C GLU A 159 5.42 -13.65 7.56
N ILE A 160 6.12 -13.52 6.43
CA ILE A 160 6.95 -14.62 5.89
C ILE A 160 8.31 -14.68 6.56
N HIS A 161 8.85 -13.54 7.02
CA HIS A 161 10.16 -13.48 7.68
C HIS A 161 11.31 -14.06 6.86
N PHE A 162 11.21 -13.98 5.52
CA PHE A 162 12.27 -14.43 4.63
C PHE A 162 13.56 -13.63 4.82
N PHE A 163 13.54 -12.32 4.53
CA PHE A 163 14.77 -11.53 4.53
C PHE A 163 15.43 -11.34 5.90
N ASP A 164 14.71 -11.52 7.02
CA ASP A 164 15.25 -11.35 8.36
C ASP A 164 15.57 -12.67 9.08
N ARG A 165 14.83 -13.77 8.83
CA ARG A 165 15.01 -15.04 9.57
C ARG A 165 15.28 -16.27 8.72
N PHE A 166 14.76 -16.32 7.50
CA PHE A 166 14.75 -17.54 6.67
C PHE A 166 15.44 -17.34 5.31
N HIS A 167 16.37 -16.38 5.23
CA HIS A 167 17.03 -15.99 3.98
C HIS A 167 17.88 -17.13 3.41
N ASP A 168 18.49 -17.91 4.30
CA ASP A 168 19.27 -19.11 4.03
C ASP A 168 18.48 -20.20 3.28
N LYS A 169 17.15 -20.18 3.34
CA LYS A 169 16.29 -21.12 2.59
C LYS A 169 16.19 -20.81 1.09
N GLY A 170 16.72 -19.67 0.64
CA GLY A 170 16.78 -19.28 -0.76
C GLY A 170 15.45 -18.84 -1.38
N PHE A 171 15.53 -18.19 -2.55
CA PHE A 171 14.37 -17.60 -3.23
C PHE A 171 13.34 -18.63 -3.70
N GLN A 172 13.75 -19.88 -3.94
CA GLN A 172 12.81 -20.95 -4.25
C GLN A 172 11.85 -21.17 -3.08
N TRP A 173 12.36 -21.31 -1.86
CA TRP A 173 11.52 -21.43 -0.66
C TRP A 173 10.61 -20.20 -0.51
N TYR A 174 11.14 -19.00 -0.73
CA TYR A 174 10.37 -17.76 -0.61
C TYR A 174 9.22 -17.67 -1.61
N ARG A 175 9.48 -18.00 -2.89
CA ARG A 175 8.46 -18.08 -3.95
C ARG A 175 7.35 -19.06 -3.60
N HIS A 176 7.68 -20.20 -3.00
CA HIS A 176 6.68 -21.16 -2.53
C HIS A 176 5.85 -20.65 -1.34
N ARG A 177 6.21 -19.54 -0.69
CA ARG A 177 5.33 -18.90 0.32
C ARG A 177 4.34 -17.91 -0.26
N MET A 178 4.46 -17.57 -1.55
CA MET A 178 3.58 -16.63 -2.23
C MET A 178 2.29 -17.29 -2.70
N PRO A 179 1.16 -16.55 -2.70
CA PRO A 179 -0.05 -17.02 -3.36
C PRO A 179 0.18 -17.10 -4.88
N PRO A 180 -0.49 -18.02 -5.59
CA PRO A 180 -0.44 -18.02 -7.03
C PRO A 180 -1.18 -16.80 -7.60
N THR A 181 -0.61 -16.20 -8.64
CA THR A 181 -1.11 -15.01 -9.34
C THR A 181 -1.38 -15.31 -10.81
N LEU A 182 -2.34 -14.58 -11.36
CA LEU A 182 -2.56 -14.48 -12.80
C LEU A 182 -1.69 -13.37 -13.40
N GLU A 183 -1.59 -13.36 -14.73
CA GLU A 183 -0.89 -12.29 -15.43
C GLU A 183 -1.55 -10.93 -15.16
N GLY A 184 -0.73 -9.89 -14.95
CA GLY A 184 -1.18 -8.55 -14.55
C GLY A 184 -1.46 -8.39 -13.04
N GLN A 185 -1.56 -9.46 -12.25
CA GLN A 185 -1.73 -9.33 -10.80
C GLN A 185 -0.40 -9.14 -10.08
N LEU A 186 -0.36 -8.24 -9.11
CA LEU A 186 0.76 -8.03 -8.20
C LEU A 186 0.77 -9.08 -7.09
N THR A 187 1.97 -9.57 -6.78
CA THR A 187 2.27 -10.43 -5.64
C THR A 187 2.87 -9.58 -4.52
N MET A 188 2.31 -9.67 -3.32
CA MET A 188 2.77 -8.89 -2.17
C MET A 188 2.94 -9.74 -0.91
N GLU A 189 3.75 -9.23 0.02
CA GLU A 189 3.78 -9.72 1.40
C GLU A 189 4.03 -8.56 2.37
N LYS A 190 3.96 -8.89 3.66
CA LYS A 190 4.17 -7.97 4.75
C LYS A 190 5.05 -8.64 5.81
N THR A 191 6.13 -8.00 6.19
CA THR A 191 6.94 -8.39 7.35
C THR A 191 7.51 -7.14 8.02
N PRO A 192 6.90 -6.64 9.11
CA PRO A 192 7.23 -5.32 9.67
C PRO A 192 8.62 -5.18 10.27
N SER A 193 9.31 -6.29 10.56
CA SER A 193 10.68 -6.29 11.08
C SER A 193 11.71 -5.92 10.00
N TYR A 194 11.37 -6.06 8.71
CA TYR A 194 12.29 -5.76 7.61
C TYR A 194 12.86 -4.36 7.71
N PHE A 195 12.03 -3.36 8.00
CA PHE A 195 12.44 -1.97 8.07
C PHE A 195 13.62 -1.72 9.02
N VAL A 196 13.72 -2.49 10.12
CA VAL A 196 14.74 -2.26 11.16
C VAL A 196 15.94 -3.21 11.08
N THR A 197 15.78 -4.37 10.44
CA THR A 197 16.86 -5.38 10.29
C THR A 197 17.93 -4.88 9.33
N ARG A 198 19.21 -4.97 9.73
CA ARG A 198 20.34 -4.30 9.07
C ARG A 198 20.60 -4.84 7.66
N GLU A 199 20.52 -6.16 7.48
CA GLU A 199 20.90 -6.87 6.26
C GLU A 199 19.79 -6.86 5.20
N VAL A 200 18.56 -6.52 5.60
CA VAL A 200 17.38 -6.67 4.75
C VAL A 200 17.41 -5.78 3.51
N PRO A 201 17.76 -4.47 3.55
CA PRO A 201 17.78 -3.64 2.35
C PRO A 201 18.62 -4.25 1.21
N GLN A 202 19.83 -4.71 1.53
CA GLN A 202 20.71 -5.35 0.56
C GLN A 202 20.10 -6.64 0.00
N ARG A 203 19.56 -7.51 0.86
CA ARG A 203 18.93 -8.78 0.41
C ARG A 203 17.71 -8.56 -0.48
N VAL A 204 16.89 -7.53 -0.21
CA VAL A 204 15.77 -7.17 -1.08
C VAL A 204 16.28 -6.65 -2.43
N HIS A 205 17.32 -5.82 -2.42
CA HIS A 205 17.94 -5.30 -3.64
C HIS A 205 18.54 -6.41 -4.50
N GLU A 206 19.21 -7.40 -3.89
CA GLU A 206 19.73 -8.60 -4.56
C GLU A 206 18.62 -9.46 -5.19
N MET A 207 17.43 -9.50 -4.58
CA MET A 207 16.28 -10.18 -5.18
C MET A 207 15.78 -9.44 -6.43
N ASN A 208 15.51 -8.14 -6.29
CA ASN A 208 15.04 -7.29 -7.38
C ASN A 208 15.23 -5.80 -7.02
N PRO A 209 16.15 -5.09 -7.68
CA PRO A 209 16.37 -3.65 -7.48
C PRO A 209 15.13 -2.79 -7.74
N ALA A 210 14.20 -3.25 -8.59
CA ALA A 210 12.97 -2.54 -8.94
C ALA A 210 11.80 -2.77 -7.95
N THR A 211 12.03 -3.51 -6.85
CA THR A 211 10.99 -3.78 -5.85
C THR A 211 10.41 -2.47 -5.29
N LYS A 212 9.08 -2.38 -5.20
CA LYS A 212 8.40 -1.25 -4.54
C LYS A 212 8.24 -1.51 -3.05
N LEU A 213 8.52 -0.52 -2.22
CA LEU A 213 8.56 -0.65 -0.76
C LEU A 213 7.49 0.23 -0.11
N LEU A 214 6.69 -0.33 0.78
CA LEU A 214 5.69 0.40 1.56
C LEU A 214 6.06 0.38 3.04
N VAL A 215 6.05 1.58 3.64
CA VAL A 215 6.31 1.79 5.07
C VAL A 215 5.10 2.48 5.68
N VAL A 216 4.34 1.76 6.49
CA VAL A 216 3.27 2.33 7.31
C VAL A 216 3.87 2.90 8.58
N VAL A 217 4.04 4.22 8.61
CA VAL A 217 4.56 4.95 9.76
C VAL A 217 3.43 5.35 10.70
N ARG A 218 3.76 5.64 11.94
CA ARG A 218 2.85 6.12 12.97
C ARG A 218 3.63 7.09 13.86
N ASP A 219 2.96 7.95 14.60
CA ASP A 219 3.58 8.68 15.71
C ASP A 219 4.48 7.72 16.54
N PRO A 220 5.79 8.00 16.65
CA PRO A 220 6.74 7.10 17.31
C PRO A 220 6.40 6.77 18.77
N VAL A 221 5.81 7.71 19.51
CA VAL A 221 5.40 7.56 20.91
C VAL A 221 4.23 6.61 21.01
N THR A 222 3.14 6.90 20.28
CA THR A 222 1.96 6.02 20.30
C THR A 222 2.27 4.62 19.73
N ARG A 223 3.22 4.54 18.79
CA ARG A 223 3.75 3.28 18.26
C ARG A 223 4.53 2.50 19.31
N ALA A 224 5.38 3.16 20.10
CA ALA A 224 6.12 2.54 21.21
C ALA A 224 5.16 2.01 22.30
N ILE A 225 4.17 2.81 22.70
CA ILE A 225 3.13 2.39 23.65
C ILE A 225 2.35 1.19 23.11
N SER A 226 2.01 1.19 21.81
CA SER A 226 1.32 0.05 21.19
C SER A 226 2.17 -1.23 21.15
N ASP A 227 3.49 -1.08 21.02
CA ASP A 227 4.44 -2.19 21.06
C ASP A 227 4.52 -2.77 22.47
N TYR A 228 4.74 -1.91 23.46
CA TYR A 228 4.68 -2.25 24.88
C TYR A 228 3.39 -2.99 25.24
N THR A 229 2.24 -2.42 24.87
CA THR A 229 0.90 -3.00 25.13
C THR A 229 0.76 -4.42 24.56
N GLN A 230 1.38 -4.71 23.41
CA GLN A 230 1.34 -6.06 22.83
C GLN A 230 2.22 -7.04 23.60
N VAL A 231 3.34 -6.59 24.15
CA VAL A 231 4.24 -7.45 24.94
C VAL A 231 3.67 -7.67 26.34
N SER A 232 3.19 -6.61 27.00
CA SER A 232 2.59 -6.69 28.34
C SER A 232 1.36 -7.58 28.36
N SER A 233 0.53 -7.57 27.31
CA SER A 233 -0.62 -8.50 27.20
C SER A 233 -0.23 -9.98 27.14
N LYS A 234 1.05 -10.31 27.00
CA LYS A 234 1.58 -11.68 26.96
C LYS A 234 2.49 -12.00 28.15
N LYS A 235 2.87 -11.00 28.95
CA LYS A 235 3.84 -11.12 30.04
C LYS A 235 3.26 -10.47 31.30
N PRO A 236 2.54 -11.24 32.14
CA PRO A 236 2.11 -10.76 33.45
C PRO A 236 3.30 -10.29 34.28
N GLY A 237 3.13 -9.23 35.08
CA GLY A 237 4.19 -8.68 35.93
C GLY A 237 5.29 -7.90 35.17
N MET A 238 5.07 -7.55 33.91
CA MET A 238 5.98 -6.68 33.17
C MET A 238 6.02 -5.29 33.83
N LEU A 239 7.22 -4.71 33.92
CA LEU A 239 7.42 -3.33 34.38
C LEU A 239 6.56 -2.36 33.58
N ARG A 240 6.27 -1.20 34.18
CA ARG A 240 5.51 -0.13 33.52
C ARG A 240 6.25 0.41 32.30
N PHE A 241 5.53 1.10 31.43
CA PHE A 241 6.11 1.71 30.24
C PHE A 241 7.22 2.69 30.61
N GLU A 242 6.97 3.54 31.60
CA GLU A 242 7.88 4.59 32.08
C GLU A 242 9.16 3.97 32.66
N GLU A 243 9.05 2.84 33.36
CA GLU A 243 10.20 2.14 33.92
C GLU A 243 11.12 1.55 32.85
N LEU A 244 10.58 1.24 31.67
CA LEU A 244 11.33 0.67 30.54
C LEU A 244 11.79 1.71 29.52
N ALA A 245 11.09 2.84 29.44
CA ALA A 245 11.37 3.90 28.48
C ALA A 245 12.54 4.80 28.88
N PHE A 246 12.88 4.85 30.17
CA PHE A 246 13.89 5.75 30.72
C PHE A 246 14.92 4.98 31.54
N LEU A 247 16.20 5.38 31.44
CA LEU A 247 17.32 4.68 32.09
C LEU A 247 17.25 4.68 33.62
N ASN A 248 16.54 5.64 34.24
CA ASN A 248 16.44 5.80 35.69
C ASN A 248 15.06 5.45 36.28
N GLY A 249 14.19 4.79 35.51
CA GLY A 249 13.01 4.06 36.00
C GLY A 249 11.89 4.84 36.71
N THR A 250 12.02 6.14 36.98
CA THR A 250 11.03 6.95 37.70
C THR A 250 10.68 8.18 36.88
N GLY A 251 9.38 8.37 36.61
CA GLY A 251 8.77 9.26 35.61
C GLY A 251 8.91 10.77 35.82
N GLY A 252 10.10 11.26 36.15
CA GLY A 252 10.43 12.67 36.14
C GLY A 252 11.90 12.86 35.77
N SER A 253 12.17 13.56 34.66
CA SER A 253 13.52 13.96 34.21
C SER A 253 14.53 12.87 33.82
N GLY A 254 14.07 11.69 33.38
CA GLY A 254 14.97 10.61 32.95
C GLY A 254 15.48 10.77 31.51
N LEU A 255 16.73 10.38 31.25
CA LEU A 255 17.23 10.20 29.89
C LEU A 255 16.53 9.00 29.22
N VAL A 256 15.97 9.20 28.03
CA VAL A 256 15.28 8.15 27.26
C VAL A 256 16.24 7.01 26.93
N ASP A 257 15.85 5.77 27.22
CA ASP A 257 16.60 4.58 26.81
C ASP A 257 16.39 4.31 25.31
N THR A 258 17.28 4.86 24.49
CA THR A 258 17.27 4.64 23.03
C THR A 258 17.66 3.21 22.61
N SER A 259 18.16 2.39 23.55
CA SER A 259 18.45 0.98 23.32
C SER A 259 17.19 0.12 23.43
N TRP A 260 16.18 0.57 24.17
CA TRP A 260 14.93 -0.15 24.34
C TRP A 260 14.19 -0.31 23.01
N GLY A 261 13.83 -1.56 22.68
CA GLY A 261 13.30 -1.93 21.36
C GLY A 261 12.18 -1.04 20.84
N PRO A 262 11.12 -0.75 21.63
CA PRO A 262 10.08 0.20 21.24
C PRO A 262 10.58 1.61 20.91
N VAL A 263 11.48 2.21 21.68
CA VAL A 263 12.03 3.52 21.34
C VAL A 263 12.90 3.40 20.08
N LYS A 264 13.79 2.41 20.06
CA LYS A 264 14.74 2.15 18.97
C LYS A 264 14.08 2.04 17.59
N ILE A 265 12.93 1.36 17.50
CA ILE A 265 12.16 1.19 16.26
C ILE A 265 11.54 2.52 15.78
N GLY A 266 11.21 3.42 16.71
CA GLY A 266 10.58 4.71 16.43
C GLY A 266 11.51 5.74 15.78
N VAL A 267 12.82 5.51 15.80
CA VAL A 267 13.84 6.40 15.20
C VAL A 267 13.91 6.18 13.69
N TYR A 268 12.83 6.51 12.96
CA TYR A 268 12.64 6.14 11.56
C TYR A 268 13.74 6.62 10.62
N ALA A 269 14.23 7.85 10.80
CA ALA A 269 15.26 8.44 9.95
C ALA A 269 16.52 7.55 9.88
N ARG A 270 17.01 7.06 11.03
CA ARG A 270 18.18 6.16 11.12
C ARG A 270 17.97 4.85 10.36
N HIS A 271 16.75 4.35 10.33
CA HIS A 271 16.42 3.13 9.59
C HIS A 271 16.32 3.43 8.09
N LEU A 272 15.68 4.54 7.72
CA LEU A 272 15.52 5.00 6.36
C LEU A 272 16.85 5.24 5.65
N GLU A 273 17.84 5.85 6.31
CA GLU A 273 19.18 6.06 5.74
C GLU A 273 19.78 4.77 5.16
N ARG A 274 19.59 3.63 5.84
CA ARG A 274 20.08 2.34 5.33
C ARG A 274 19.33 1.86 4.10
N TRP A 275 18.03 2.10 4.04
CA TRP A 275 17.23 1.77 2.87
C TRP A 275 17.60 2.63 1.67
N LEU A 276 17.90 3.92 1.88
CA LEU A 276 18.27 4.86 0.82
C LEU A 276 19.64 4.57 0.19
N HIS A 277 20.51 3.81 0.86
CA HIS A 277 21.73 3.29 0.22
C HIS A 277 21.45 2.22 -0.85
N CYS A 278 20.29 1.56 -0.80
CA CYS A 278 19.94 0.47 -1.71
C CYS A 278 18.78 0.82 -2.66
N PHE A 279 17.87 1.70 -2.26
CA PHE A 279 16.67 2.04 -3.02
C PHE A 279 16.50 3.56 -3.10
N PRO A 280 16.17 4.10 -4.28
CA PRO A 280 15.80 5.51 -4.40
C PRO A 280 14.48 5.78 -3.66
N LEU A 281 14.33 7.01 -3.18
CA LEU A 281 13.15 7.41 -2.41
C LEU A 281 11.83 7.22 -3.18
N GLU A 282 11.84 7.38 -4.50
CA GLU A 282 10.69 7.16 -5.39
C GLU A 282 10.17 5.72 -5.43
N GLN A 283 10.98 4.74 -5.03
CA GLN A 283 10.56 3.34 -4.84
C GLN A 283 10.02 3.06 -3.44
N MET A 284 9.88 4.09 -2.59
CA MET A 284 9.39 3.98 -1.23
C MET A 284 8.15 4.85 -1.01
N LEU A 285 7.05 4.24 -0.56
CA LEU A 285 5.85 4.96 -0.13
C LEU A 285 5.72 4.93 1.39
N PHE A 286 5.62 6.12 1.99
CA PHE A 286 5.28 6.29 3.40
C PHE A 286 3.77 6.52 3.54
N VAL A 287 3.12 5.55 4.17
CA VAL A 287 1.67 5.54 4.46
C VAL A 287 1.47 6.01 5.89
N SER A 288 0.58 6.97 6.10
CA SER A 288 0.25 7.45 7.45
C SER A 288 -0.67 6.46 8.14
N GLY A 289 -0.22 5.88 9.25
CA GLY A 289 -1.03 4.97 10.06
C GLY A 289 -2.22 5.67 10.72
N GLU A 290 -2.09 6.94 11.07
CA GLU A 290 -3.17 7.79 11.60
C GLU A 290 -4.25 8.00 10.53
N ARG A 291 -3.83 8.42 9.32
CA ARG A 291 -4.77 8.66 8.23
C ARG A 291 -5.39 7.37 7.71
N LEU A 292 -4.68 6.23 7.79
CA LEU A 292 -5.25 4.91 7.48
C LEU A 292 -6.40 4.51 8.44
N ILE A 293 -6.48 5.14 9.62
CA ILE A 293 -7.61 4.96 10.56
C ILE A 293 -8.73 5.96 10.25
N VAL A 294 -8.38 7.23 10.08
CA VAL A 294 -9.35 8.34 9.94
C VAL A 294 -9.99 8.36 8.54
N ASP A 295 -9.19 8.16 7.50
CA ASP A 295 -9.58 8.21 6.09
C ASP A 295 -8.82 7.13 5.29
N PRO A 296 -9.22 5.85 5.44
CA PRO A 296 -8.57 4.75 4.74
C PRO A 296 -8.67 4.86 3.22
N ALA A 297 -9.73 5.45 2.69
CA ALA A 297 -9.92 5.55 1.24
C ALA A 297 -8.88 6.46 0.59
N ALA A 298 -8.61 7.62 1.17
CA ALA A 298 -7.59 8.54 0.64
C ALA A 298 -6.17 7.95 0.71
N GLU A 299 -5.81 7.25 1.79
CA GLU A 299 -4.52 6.56 1.86
C GLU A 299 -4.44 5.40 0.86
N MET A 300 -5.54 4.67 0.66
CA MET A 300 -5.59 3.60 -0.35
C MET A 300 -5.51 4.13 -1.79
N ALA A 301 -6.00 5.33 -2.09
CA ALA A 301 -5.79 5.97 -3.39
C ALA A 301 -4.30 6.15 -3.68
N ARG A 302 -3.54 6.73 -2.72
CA ARG A 302 -2.08 6.90 -2.83
C ARG A 302 -1.34 5.58 -3.01
N VAL A 303 -1.75 4.54 -2.28
CA VAL A 303 -1.16 3.20 -2.37
C VAL A 303 -1.42 2.58 -3.75
N GLN A 304 -2.64 2.69 -4.28
CA GLN A 304 -2.98 2.18 -5.61
C GLN A 304 -2.16 2.90 -6.70
N ASP A 305 -2.08 4.23 -6.65
CA ASP A 305 -1.29 5.02 -7.60
C ASP A 305 0.19 4.65 -7.57
N PHE A 306 0.76 4.55 -6.36
CA PHE A 306 2.16 4.15 -6.18
C PHE A 306 2.44 2.76 -6.72
N LEU A 307 1.51 1.82 -6.56
CA LEU A 307 1.63 0.46 -7.12
C LEU A 307 1.34 0.39 -8.62
N GLY A 308 0.87 1.47 -9.25
CA GLY A 308 0.47 1.48 -10.66
C GLY A 308 -0.85 0.76 -10.91
N LEU A 309 -1.70 0.66 -9.87
CA LEU A 309 -3.01 0.02 -9.93
C LEU A 309 -4.09 1.06 -10.25
N LYS A 310 -5.21 0.59 -10.82
CA LYS A 310 -6.42 1.41 -10.94
C LYS A 310 -6.97 1.69 -9.54
N GLN A 311 -7.50 2.90 -9.32
CA GLN A 311 -8.21 3.22 -8.08
C GLN A 311 -9.59 2.54 -8.04
N VAL A 312 -9.62 1.31 -7.53
CA VAL A 312 -10.83 0.51 -7.33
C VAL A 312 -11.32 0.62 -5.89
N ILE A 313 -10.38 0.63 -4.94
CA ILE A 313 -10.66 0.74 -3.51
C ILE A 313 -10.99 2.20 -3.22
N THR A 314 -12.19 2.42 -2.68
CA THR A 314 -12.84 3.72 -2.43
C THR A 314 -13.58 3.69 -1.08
N GLU A 315 -14.20 4.79 -0.68
CA GLU A 315 -14.91 4.93 0.60
C GLU A 315 -15.98 3.84 0.80
N LYS A 316 -16.61 3.40 -0.30
CA LYS A 316 -17.66 2.35 -0.32
C LYS A 316 -17.20 0.99 0.22
N HIS A 317 -15.90 0.76 0.29
CA HIS A 317 -15.33 -0.48 0.81
C HIS A 317 -15.19 -0.49 2.34
N PHE A 318 -15.34 0.68 2.97
CA PHE A 318 -15.10 0.87 4.39
C PHE A 318 -16.38 1.27 5.13
N TYR A 319 -16.43 0.93 6.40
CA TYR A 319 -17.36 1.50 7.36
C TYR A 319 -16.65 1.67 8.71
N PHE A 320 -17.03 2.68 9.48
CA PHE A 320 -16.45 2.89 10.81
C PHE A 320 -17.24 2.11 11.86
N ASN A 321 -16.55 1.30 12.67
CA ASN A 321 -17.16 0.62 13.79
C ASN A 321 -16.89 1.42 15.07
N SER A 322 -17.91 2.12 15.58
CA SER A 322 -17.79 2.98 16.76
C SER A 322 -17.41 2.21 18.03
N THR A 323 -17.95 1.00 18.22
CA THR A 323 -17.60 0.13 19.35
C THR A 323 -16.14 -0.29 19.32
N LYS A 324 -15.60 -0.54 18.12
CA LYS A 324 -14.19 -0.92 17.93
C LYS A 324 -13.27 0.31 17.94
N GLY A 325 -13.75 1.47 17.47
CA GLY A 325 -12.96 2.68 17.25
C GLY A 325 -12.06 2.63 16.01
N PHE A 326 -12.32 1.74 15.05
CA PHE A 326 -11.50 1.55 13.85
C PHE A 326 -12.35 1.33 12.60
N PRO A 327 -11.83 1.67 11.40
CA PRO A 327 -12.45 1.31 10.14
C PRO A 327 -12.41 -0.21 9.93
N CYS A 328 -13.49 -0.71 9.34
CA CYS A 328 -13.71 -2.11 9.00
C CYS A 328 -14.11 -2.22 7.51
N LEU A 329 -14.02 -3.42 6.96
CA LEU A 329 -14.30 -3.68 5.56
C LEU A 329 -15.76 -4.09 5.36
N MET A 330 -16.48 -3.47 4.42
CA MET A 330 -17.84 -3.86 4.06
C MET A 330 -17.91 -5.29 3.50
N LYS A 331 -16.89 -5.66 2.73
CA LYS A 331 -16.62 -7.00 2.20
C LYS A 331 -15.12 -7.23 2.22
N SER A 332 -14.67 -8.47 2.39
CA SER A 332 -13.25 -8.82 2.26
C SER A 332 -13.02 -9.76 1.09
N GLU A 333 -11.76 -9.97 0.71
CA GLU A 333 -11.38 -10.85 -0.41
C GLU A 333 -12.02 -12.26 -0.33
N GLY A 334 -12.25 -12.76 0.89
CA GLY A 334 -12.82 -14.09 1.13
C GLY A 334 -14.18 -14.10 1.81
N ARG A 335 -14.78 -12.94 2.13
CA ARG A 335 -16.07 -12.86 2.83
C ARG A 335 -16.98 -11.82 2.20
N SER A 336 -18.21 -12.25 1.92
CA SER A 336 -19.29 -11.37 1.46
C SER A 336 -19.90 -10.51 2.57
N THR A 337 -19.55 -10.77 3.83
CA THR A 337 -20.05 -10.06 5.01
C THR A 337 -19.05 -9.05 5.56
N PRO A 338 -19.52 -8.00 6.26
CA PRO A 338 -18.66 -7.03 6.92
C PRO A 338 -17.63 -7.67 7.85
N HIS A 339 -16.41 -7.18 7.82
CA HIS A 339 -15.29 -7.73 8.58
C HIS A 339 -14.42 -6.63 9.19
N CYS A 340 -14.31 -6.65 10.52
CA CYS A 340 -13.32 -5.88 11.26
C CYS A 340 -12.07 -6.71 11.52
N LEU A 341 -10.91 -6.05 11.62
CA LEU A 341 -9.70 -6.70 12.10
C LEU A 341 -9.92 -7.33 13.49
N GLY A 342 -9.28 -8.47 13.74
CA GLY A 342 -9.47 -9.26 14.96
C GLY A 342 -9.10 -8.52 16.26
N LYS A 343 -9.42 -9.13 17.40
CA LYS A 343 -9.24 -8.57 18.76
C LYS A 343 -7.80 -8.12 19.06
N THR A 344 -6.81 -8.70 18.38
CA THR A 344 -5.39 -8.34 18.54
C THR A 344 -5.00 -7.06 17.80
N LYS A 345 -5.93 -6.37 17.12
CA LYS A 345 -5.72 -5.12 16.39
C LYS A 345 -6.62 -4.04 16.99
N GLY A 346 -6.00 -2.92 17.39
CA GLY A 346 -6.67 -1.86 18.16
C GLY A 346 -6.84 -2.21 19.63
N ARG A 347 -5.75 -2.59 20.33
CA ARG A 347 -5.81 -2.82 21.78
C ARG A 347 -5.92 -1.48 22.50
N ASN A 348 -6.67 -1.45 23.60
CA ASN A 348 -6.62 -0.33 24.53
C ASN A 348 -5.21 -0.20 25.07
N HIS A 349 -4.66 1.00 24.99
CA HIS A 349 -3.36 1.32 25.56
C HIS A 349 -3.53 1.54 27.08
N PRO A 350 -2.54 1.15 27.90
CA PRO A 350 -2.54 1.52 29.30
C PRO A 350 -2.41 3.04 29.44
N ASN A 351 -2.87 3.57 30.59
CA ASN A 351 -2.63 4.96 30.93
C ASN A 351 -1.11 5.15 31.14
N ILE A 352 -0.52 6.11 30.44
CA ILE A 352 0.90 6.47 30.52
C ILE A 352 0.96 7.84 31.16
N ASP A 353 1.89 8.05 32.08
CA ASP A 353 2.13 9.36 32.67
C ASP A 353 2.35 10.42 31.58
N THR A 354 1.63 11.54 31.66
CA THR A 354 1.70 12.64 30.70
C THR A 354 3.13 13.19 30.61
N ALA A 355 3.85 13.27 31.73
CA ALA A 355 5.24 13.72 31.73
C ALA A 355 6.15 12.79 30.91
N ALA A 356 5.88 11.48 30.93
CA ALA A 356 6.63 10.49 30.16
C ALA A 356 6.30 10.50 28.65
N VAL A 357 5.17 11.12 28.26
CA VAL A 357 4.78 11.29 26.85
C VAL A 357 5.39 12.58 26.26
N GLU A 358 5.54 13.62 27.07
CA GLU A 358 6.02 14.94 26.65
C GLU A 358 7.55 15.09 26.63
N LEU A 359 8.28 14.32 27.45
CA LEU A 359 9.75 14.23 27.48
C LEU A 359 10.30 13.48 26.25
#